data_AF-A0A0C1IFG6-F1
#
_entry.id   AF-A0A0C1IFG6-F1
#
_cell.length_a   1.000
_cell.length_b   1.000
_cell.length_c   1.000
_cell.angle_alpha   90.00
_cell.angle_beta   90.00
_cell.angle_gamma   90.00
#
_symmetry.space_group_name_H-M   'P 1'
#
loop_
_entity.id
_entity.type
_entity.pdbx_description
1 polymer ?
#
loop_
_entity_poly.entity_id
_entity_poly.type
_entity_poly.pdbx_seq_one_letter_code
_entity_poly.pdbx_strand_id
1 'polypeptide(L)'
;MQQCRLLLVTLAICFSCLPAHAQDSIIIHKTNKSSNHNINLYTNASQKVLFFNARGQEGNVYHLLLFRKGGKLIKQTKILSRETAVVAKPEKGDYYFEVFTGDNRVETGTIIVQ
;
A
#
# COMPACT_ATOMS: atom_id res chain seq x y z
N MET A 1 -12.33 -44.72 56.11
CA MET A 1 -11.09 -43.92 56.03
C MET A 1 -10.48 -44.18 54.65
N GLN A 2 -10.97 -43.51 53.61
CA GLN A 2 -10.52 -42.19 53.12
C GLN A 2 -9.08 -42.21 52.61
N GLN A 3 -8.96 -42.34 51.29
CA GLN A 3 -7.79 -41.84 50.57
C GLN A 3 -8.28 -41.22 49.26
N CYS A 4 -8.38 -39.90 49.27
CA CYS A 4 -8.75 -39.07 48.13
C CYS A 4 -7.65 -39.16 47.06
N ARG A 5 -7.99 -39.68 45.88
CA ARG A 5 -7.18 -39.48 44.67
C ARG A 5 -7.63 -38.18 44.01
N LEU A 6 -6.73 -37.21 44.01
CA LEU A 6 -6.84 -35.93 43.32
C LEU A 6 -6.81 -36.20 41.80
N LEU A 7 -7.95 -36.14 41.13
CA LEU A 7 -8.01 -36.10 39.66
C LEU A 7 -7.94 -34.63 39.23
N LEU A 8 -6.73 -34.21 38.85
CA LEU A 8 -6.50 -32.96 38.12
C LEU A 8 -7.21 -33.05 36.77
N VAL A 9 -8.35 -32.37 36.65
CA VAL A 9 -8.98 -32.08 35.37
C VAL A 9 -8.12 -31.01 34.71
N THR A 10 -7.24 -31.42 33.81
CA THR A 10 -6.58 -30.50 32.89
C THR A 10 -7.65 -29.92 31.97
N LEU A 11 -8.03 -28.66 32.21
CA LEU A 11 -8.68 -27.84 31.20
C LEU A 11 -7.74 -27.80 30.00
N ALA A 12 -8.01 -28.61 28.99
CA ALA A 12 -7.54 -28.37 27.64
C ALA A 12 -8.25 -27.11 27.16
N ILE A 13 -7.67 -25.96 27.47
CA ILE A 13 -7.93 -24.72 26.75
C ILE A 13 -7.48 -25.04 25.33
N CYS A 14 -8.43 -25.48 24.51
CA CYS A 14 -8.30 -25.45 23.07
C CYS A 14 -8.21 -23.96 22.76
N PHE A 15 -6.97 -23.45 22.76
CA PHE A 15 -6.62 -22.14 22.28
C PHE A 15 -7.09 -22.15 20.83
N SER A 16 -8.31 -21.64 20.65
CA SER A 16 -8.92 -21.44 19.35
C SER A 16 -7.84 -20.89 18.45
N CYS A 17 -7.54 -21.66 17.39
CA CYS A 17 -6.78 -21.22 16.25
C CYS A 17 -7.47 -19.97 15.72
N LEU A 18 -7.16 -18.81 16.30
CA LEU A 18 -7.54 -17.54 15.74
C LEU A 18 -6.81 -17.51 14.41
N PRO A 19 -7.53 -17.42 13.26
CA PRO A 19 -6.85 -17.26 12.00
C PRO A 19 -5.96 -16.03 12.18
N ALA A 20 -4.65 -16.22 12.04
CA ALA A 20 -3.72 -15.10 11.94
C ALA A 20 -4.29 -14.24 10.81
N HIS A 21 -4.89 -13.10 11.16
CA HIS A 21 -5.54 -12.24 10.19
C HIS A 21 -4.47 -11.90 9.18
N ALA A 22 -4.52 -12.52 7.99
CA ALA A 22 -3.57 -12.26 6.93
C ALA A 22 -3.59 -10.75 6.72
N GLN A 23 -2.51 -10.09 7.10
CA GLN A 23 -2.43 -8.64 6.93
C GLN A 23 -2.30 -8.42 5.44
N ASP A 24 -3.23 -7.63 4.90
CA ASP A 24 -3.15 -7.26 3.50
C ASP A 24 -1.80 -6.60 3.25
N SER A 25 -1.13 -7.00 2.17
CA SER A 25 0.19 -6.47 1.83
C SER A 25 0.13 -5.61 0.58
N ILE A 26 0.86 -4.50 0.57
CA ILE A 26 0.95 -3.60 -0.59
C ILE A 26 2.39 -3.62 -1.10
N ILE A 27 2.57 -4.19 -2.29
CA ILE A 27 3.86 -4.30 -2.97
C ILE A 27 3.88 -3.30 -4.13
N ILE A 28 4.86 -2.41 -4.15
CA ILE A 28 5.02 -1.37 -5.18
C ILE A 28 6.27 -1.70 -6.00
N HIS A 29 6.10 -1.84 -7.32
CA HIS A 29 7.20 -2.08 -8.25
C HIS A 29 7.30 -0.94 -9.26
N LYS A 30 8.46 -0.29 -9.34
CA LYS A 30 8.71 0.82 -10.26
C LYS A 30 9.40 0.31 -11.51
N THR A 31 8.86 0.60 -12.69
CA THR A 31 9.40 0.14 -13.97
C THR A 31 10.22 1.22 -14.66
N ASN A 32 9.75 2.47 -14.63
CA ASN A 32 10.51 3.62 -15.13
C ASN A 32 10.66 4.62 -14.00
N LYS A 33 11.90 5.00 -13.67
CA LYS A 33 12.22 5.94 -12.59
C LYS A 33 13.12 7.03 -13.13
N SER A 34 12.67 8.28 -13.05
CA SER A 34 13.53 9.44 -13.27
C SER A 34 14.19 9.90 -11.97
N SER A 35 15.52 9.86 -11.92
CA SER A 35 16.30 10.36 -10.78
C SER A 35 16.06 11.84 -10.50
N ASN A 36 15.73 12.63 -11.53
CA ASN A 36 15.61 14.08 -11.44
C ASN A 36 14.33 14.54 -10.73
N HIS A 37 13.28 13.70 -10.70
CA HIS A 37 11.97 14.06 -10.14
C HIS A 37 11.74 13.51 -8.73
N ASN A 38 12.50 12.49 -8.32
CA ASN A 38 12.42 11.88 -6.99
C ASN A 38 10.97 11.64 -6.54
N ILE A 39 10.23 10.88 -7.36
CA ILE A 39 8.86 10.49 -7.10
C ILE A 39 8.87 9.37 -6.06
N ASN A 40 8.03 9.48 -5.03
CA ASN A 40 7.89 8.51 -3.97
C ASN A 40 6.43 8.09 -3.84
N LEU A 41 6.17 6.81 -4.11
CA LEU A 41 4.91 6.15 -3.83
C LEU A 41 5.17 5.10 -2.74
N TYR A 42 4.46 5.21 -1.62
CA TYR A 42 4.72 4.38 -0.45
C TYR A 42 3.45 4.17 0.37
N THR A 43 3.50 3.28 1.36
CA THR A 43 2.39 2.99 2.27
C THR A 43 2.77 3.31 3.72
N ASN A 44 1.75 3.47 4.59
CA ASN A 44 1.96 3.53 6.04
C ASN A 44 2.32 2.14 6.62
N ALA A 45 2.70 2.13 7.90
CA ALA A 45 3.07 0.92 8.64
C ALA A 45 1.98 -0.18 8.63
N SER A 46 0.71 0.20 8.55
CA SER A 46 -0.40 -0.75 8.48
C SER A 46 -0.67 -1.30 7.08
N GLN A 47 0.09 -0.88 6.07
CA GLN A 47 -0.11 -1.26 4.66
C GLN A 47 -1.54 -1.06 4.12
N LYS A 48 -2.20 0.05 4.50
CA LYS A 48 -3.62 0.30 4.12
C LYS A 48 -3.85 1.54 3.28
N VAL A 49 -2.86 2.44 3.21
CA VAL A 49 -3.02 3.77 2.62
C VAL A 49 -1.83 4.06 1.73
N LEU A 50 -2.09 4.39 0.46
CA LEU A 50 -1.07 4.84 -0.49
C LEU A 50 -0.86 6.35 -0.35
N PHE A 51 0.40 6.73 -0.22
CA PHE A 51 0.89 8.11 -0.20
C PHE A 51 1.72 8.37 -1.44
N PHE A 52 1.59 9.59 -1.95
CA PHE A 52 2.33 10.09 -3.10
C PHE A 52 3.02 11.40 -2.73
N ASN A 53 4.32 11.47 -3.00
CA ASN A 53 5.17 12.64 -2.80
C ASN A 53 6.10 12.81 -4.01
N ALA A 54 6.48 14.05 -4.31
CA ALA A 54 7.52 14.37 -5.30
C ALA A 54 8.51 15.40 -4.73
N ARG A 55 9.80 15.24 -5.02
CA ARG A 55 10.87 16.18 -4.58
C ARG A 55 11.72 16.72 -5.73
N GLY A 56 11.17 16.82 -6.93
CA GLY A 56 11.88 17.43 -8.05
C GLY A 56 11.93 18.95 -7.95
N GLN A 57 12.15 19.63 -9.08
CA GLN A 57 12.31 21.08 -9.13
C GLN A 57 11.13 21.83 -8.48
N GLU A 58 11.45 22.92 -7.78
CA GLU A 58 10.47 23.77 -7.11
C GLU A 58 9.52 24.43 -8.12
N GLY A 59 8.23 24.52 -7.77
CA GLY A 59 7.18 25.00 -8.67
C GLY A 59 6.63 23.95 -9.64
N ASN A 60 7.27 22.78 -9.80
CA ASN A 60 6.72 21.72 -10.63
C ASN A 60 5.44 21.14 -10.05
N VAL A 61 4.53 20.80 -10.94
CA VAL A 61 3.26 20.13 -10.64
C VAL A 61 3.36 18.68 -11.12
N TYR A 62 3.03 17.76 -10.23
CA TYR A 62 3.03 16.33 -10.53
C TYR A 62 1.61 15.77 -10.54
N HIS A 63 1.29 15.02 -11.58
CA HIS A 63 0.01 14.37 -11.78
C HIS A 63 0.19 12.86 -11.69
N LEU A 64 -0.40 12.23 -10.67
CA LEU A 64 -0.48 10.79 -10.53
C LEU A 64 -1.82 10.30 -11.07
N LEU A 65 -1.77 9.29 -11.94
CA LEU A 65 -2.92 8.49 -12.38
C LEU A 65 -2.77 7.07 -11.84
N LEU A 66 -3.81 6.56 -11.21
CA LEU A 66 -3.87 5.20 -10.67
C LEU A 66 -4.99 4.42 -11.37
N PHE A 67 -4.64 3.32 -12.00
CA PHE A 67 -5.52 2.46 -12.76
C PHE A 67 -5.62 1.08 -12.12
N ARG A 68 -6.79 0.44 -12.23
CA ARG A 68 -6.96 -0.99 -11.95
C ARG A 68 -6.76 -1.78 -13.23
N LYS A 69 -6.56 -3.10 -13.10
CA LYS A 69 -6.54 -4.04 -14.23
C LYS A 69 -7.70 -3.77 -15.22
N GLY A 70 -7.39 -3.80 -16.51
CA GLY A 70 -8.33 -3.45 -17.58
C GLY A 70 -8.39 -1.95 -17.92
N GLY A 71 -7.50 -1.13 -17.34
CA GLY A 71 -7.36 0.29 -17.71
C GLY A 71 -8.37 1.23 -17.04
N LYS A 72 -9.12 0.75 -16.05
CA LYS A 72 -10.09 1.58 -15.32
C LYS A 72 -9.34 2.58 -14.42
N LEU A 73 -9.48 3.87 -14.69
CA LEU A 73 -8.95 4.93 -13.82
C LEU A 73 -9.69 4.90 -12.47
N ILE A 74 -8.96 4.68 -11.38
CA ILE A 74 -9.48 4.66 -10.01
C ILE A 74 -9.29 6.01 -9.35
N LYS A 75 -8.12 6.63 -9.53
CA LYS A 75 -7.79 7.89 -8.87
C LYS A 75 -6.86 8.74 -9.72
N GLN A 76 -7.09 10.04 -9.69
CA GLN A 76 -6.17 11.05 -10.14
C GLN A 76 -5.83 11.98 -8.97
N THR A 77 -4.55 12.28 -8.81
CA THR A 77 -4.04 13.14 -7.73
C THR A 77 -3.03 14.13 -8.31
N LYS A 78 -3.15 15.39 -7.90
CA LYS A 78 -2.24 16.48 -8.29
C LYS A 78 -1.54 17.00 -7.04
N ILE A 79 -0.22 17.15 -7.09
CA ILE A 79 0.59 17.73 -6.00
C ILE A 79 1.61 18.71 -6.57
N LEU A 80 2.00 19.72 -5.79
CA LEU A 80 3.20 20.52 -6.05
C LEU A 80 4.46 19.79 -5.58
N SER A 81 5.62 20.24 -6.04
CA SER A 81 6.89 19.76 -5.49
C SER A 81 6.96 19.97 -3.98
N ARG A 82 7.52 18.98 -3.28
CA ARG A 82 7.63 18.89 -1.81
C ARG A 82 6.29 18.68 -1.08
N GLU A 83 5.18 18.54 -1.78
CA GLU A 83 3.91 18.14 -1.17
C GLU A 83 3.78 16.62 -1.06
N THR A 84 2.86 16.20 -0.18
CA THR A 84 2.46 14.80 -0.01
C THR A 84 0.94 14.72 -0.04
N ALA A 85 0.41 13.75 -0.77
CA ALA A 85 -1.02 13.48 -0.84
C ALA A 85 -1.34 12.03 -0.50
N VAL A 86 -2.50 11.83 0.11
CA VAL A 86 -3.14 10.52 0.24
C VAL A 86 -3.81 10.20 -1.10
N VAL A 87 -3.42 9.08 -1.71
CA VAL A 87 -3.93 8.65 -3.01
C VAL A 87 -5.22 7.86 -2.82
N ALA A 88 -5.12 6.72 -2.13
CA ALA A 88 -6.21 5.77 -2.00
C ALA A 88 -5.98 4.80 -0.83
N LYS A 89 -7.05 4.12 -0.44
CA LYS A 89 -7.02 2.87 0.34
C LYS A 89 -7.37 1.73 -0.61
N PRO A 90 -6.40 1.18 -1.36
CA PRO A 90 -6.70 0.23 -2.43
C PRO A 90 -7.23 -1.09 -1.84
N GLU A 91 -8.22 -1.68 -2.50
CA GLU A 91 -8.65 -3.05 -2.24
C GLU A 91 -7.66 -4.04 -2.86
N LYS A 92 -7.78 -5.33 -2.53
CA LYS A 92 -6.99 -6.40 -3.15
C LYS A 92 -7.06 -6.38 -4.68
N GLY A 93 -5.93 -6.66 -5.31
CA GLY A 93 -5.79 -6.78 -6.77
C GLY A 93 -4.62 -6.00 -7.35
N ASP A 94 -4.59 -6.00 -8.69
CA ASP A 94 -3.50 -5.43 -9.48
C ASP A 94 -3.83 -4.02 -9.96
N TYR A 95 -2.86 -3.12 -9.79
CA TYR A 95 -2.93 -1.74 -10.21
C TYR A 95 -1.69 -1.36 -11.01
N TYR A 96 -1.85 -0.32 -11.82
CA TYR A 96 -0.78 0.34 -12.55
C TYR A 96 -0.90 1.85 -12.31
N PHE A 97 0.23 2.52 -12.22
CA PHE A 97 0.26 3.96 -12.03
C PHE A 97 1.21 4.65 -13.00
N GLU A 98 0.87 5.90 -13.30
CA GLU A 98 1.68 6.80 -14.11
C GLU A 98 1.79 8.15 -13.44
N VAL A 99 2.97 8.75 -13.53
CA VAL A 99 3.23 10.10 -13.02
C VAL A 99 3.73 10.98 -14.15
N PHE A 100 3.15 12.17 -14.25
CA PHE A 100 3.48 13.17 -15.25
C PHE A 100 3.87 14.50 -14.61
N THR A 101 4.69 15.27 -15.30
CA THR A 101 4.95 16.70 -15.05
C THR A 101 4.83 17.44 -16.37
N GLY A 102 3.82 18.31 -16.51
CA GLY A 102 3.39 18.78 -17.83
C GLY A 102 3.05 17.60 -18.74
N ASP A 103 3.61 17.59 -19.95
CA ASP A 103 3.41 16.52 -20.94
C ASP A 103 4.39 15.35 -20.81
N ASN A 104 5.33 15.43 -19.87
CA ASN A 104 6.39 14.43 -19.70
C ASN A 104 5.97 13.37 -18.69
N ARG A 105 5.94 12.11 -19.11
CA ARG A 105 5.80 10.96 -18.20
C ARG A 105 7.14 10.70 -17.50
N VAL A 106 7.15 10.79 -16.19
CA VAL A 106 8.38 10.77 -15.38
C VAL A 106 8.57 9.52 -14.55
N GLU A 107 7.48 8.83 -14.23
CA GLU A 107 7.55 7.58 -13.47
C GLU A 107 6.35 6.69 -13.78
N THR A 108 6.57 5.37 -13.83
CA THR A 108 5.53 4.37 -14.00
C THR A 108 5.82 3.13 -13.17
N GLY A 109 4.78 2.37 -12.85
CA GLY A 109 4.95 1.12 -12.14
C GLY A 109 3.66 0.39 -11.84
N THR A 110 3.77 -0.73 -11.14
CA THR A 110 2.66 -1.57 -10.72
C THR A 110 2.54 -1.61 -9.20
N ILE A 111 1.33 -1.89 -8.73
CA ILE A 111 1.04 -2.11 -7.32
C ILE A 111 0.23 -3.39 -7.22
N ILE A 112 0.65 -4.30 -6.35
CA ILE A 112 -0.06 -5.54 -6.05
C ILE A 112 -0.52 -5.47 -4.61
N VAL A 113 -1.83 -5.62 -4.39
CA VAL A 113 -2.45 -5.68 -3.07
C VAL A 113 -2.96 -7.10 -2.83
N GLN A 114 -2.42 -7.79 -1.83
CA GLN A 114 -2.74 -9.20 -1.51
C GLN A 114 -3.52 -9.32 -0.22
#